data_AF-A0A0P0NW76-F1
#
_entry.id   AF-A0A0P0NW76-F1
#
_cell.length_a   1.000
_cell.length_b   1.000
_cell.length_c   1.000
_cell.angle_alpha   90.00
_cell.angle_beta   90.00
_cell.angle_gamma   90.00
#
_symmetry.space_group_name_H-M   'P 1'
#
loop_
_entity.id
_entity.type
_entity.pdbx_description
1 polymer ?
#
loop_
_entity_poly.entity_id
_entity_poly.type
_entity_poly.pdbx_seq_one_letter_code
_entity_poly.pdbx_strand_id
1 'polypeptide(L)'
;MSPRNSRAGIADPERFFDGLRPARQACIDQLRNLPPTGPHYAMMRVIIAALDVAAEFFTHRRDFFLSASPDMLGSRAGRGEAPE
;
A
#
# COMPACT_ATOMS: atom_id res chain seq x y z
N MET A 1 -19.07 32.74 18.37
CA MET A 1 -17.74 32.10 18.25
C MET A 1 -17.95 30.71 17.69
N SER A 2 -17.72 30.51 16.39
CA SER A 2 -17.79 29.16 15.80
C SER A 2 -16.58 28.34 16.24
N PRO A 3 -16.74 27.05 16.57
CA PRO A 3 -15.62 26.21 16.97
C PRO A 3 -14.61 26.19 15.82
N ARG A 4 -13.38 26.58 16.14
CA ARG A 4 -12.24 26.48 15.22
C ARG A 4 -12.17 25.02 14.79
N ASN A 5 -12.31 24.80 13.48
CA ASN A 5 -12.13 23.53 12.81
C ASN A 5 -10.87 22.85 13.37
N SER A 6 -11.06 21.98 14.37
CA SER A 6 -9.96 21.24 14.99
C SER A 6 -9.45 20.38 13.85
N ARG A 7 -8.21 20.63 13.40
CA ARG A 7 -7.57 19.92 12.30
C ARG A 7 -8.01 18.46 12.33
N ALA A 8 -8.83 18.07 11.36
CA ALA A 8 -9.33 16.70 11.22
C ALA A 8 -8.15 15.80 10.83
N GLY A 9 -7.31 15.51 11.81
CA GLY A 9 -6.25 14.52 11.71
C GLY A 9 -6.75 13.20 12.27
N ILE A 10 -6.20 12.11 11.76
CA ILE A 10 -6.40 10.79 12.35
C ILE A 10 -5.78 10.83 13.76
N ALA A 11 -6.58 10.57 14.80
CA ALA A 11 -6.17 10.70 16.19
C ALA A 11 -5.06 9.70 16.57
N ASP A 12 -5.13 8.49 16.03
CA ASP A 12 -4.12 7.43 16.15
C ASP A 12 -3.90 6.81 14.76
N PRO A 13 -2.96 7.37 13.98
CA PRO A 13 -2.64 6.87 12.65
C PRO A 13 -2.27 5.39 12.64
N GLU A 14 -1.48 4.93 13.60
CA GLU A 14 -1.02 3.55 13.63
C GLU A 14 -2.18 2.60 13.80
N ARG A 15 -3.04 2.82 14.80
CA ARG A 15 -4.22 1.97 15.03
C ARG A 15 -5.20 2.02 13.86
N PHE A 16 -5.36 3.19 13.23
CA PHE A 16 -6.21 3.33 12.05
C PHE A 16 -5.71 2.48 10.88
N PHE A 17 -4.43 2.63 10.51
CA PHE A 17 -3.84 1.88 9.39
C PHE A 17 -3.66 0.39 9.73
N ASP A 18 -3.45 0.03 10.99
CA ASP A 18 -3.45 -1.36 11.45
C ASP A 18 -4.81 -2.03 11.21
N GLY A 19 -5.91 -1.31 11.48
CA GLY A 19 -7.26 -1.75 11.15
C GLY A 19 -7.53 -1.94 9.65
N LEU A 20 -6.73 -1.32 8.78
CA LEU A 20 -6.83 -1.48 7.33
C LEU A 20 -6.02 -2.67 6.78
N ARG A 21 -5.24 -3.38 7.60
CA ARG A 21 -4.46 -4.56 7.15
C ARG A 21 -5.30 -5.61 6.43
N PRO A 22 -6.48 -6.03 6.92
CA PRO A 22 -7.29 -7.04 6.23
C PRO A 22 -7.78 -6.54 4.86
N ALA A 23 -8.16 -5.27 4.76
CA ALA A 23 -8.61 -4.66 3.51
C ALA A 23 -7.47 -4.59 2.48
N ARG A 24 -6.27 -4.17 2.92
CA ARG A 24 -5.07 -4.18 2.08
C ARG A 24 -4.74 -5.60 1.59
N GLN A 25 -4.82 -6.60 2.46
CA GLN A 25 -4.58 -7.99 2.09
C GLN A 25 -5.59 -8.47 1.04
N ALA A 26 -6.88 -8.15 1.22
CA ALA A 26 -7.92 -8.46 0.24
C ALA A 26 -7.63 -7.82 -1.14
N CYS A 27 -7.10 -6.59 -1.19
CA CYS A 27 -6.66 -5.96 -2.44
C CYS A 27 -5.51 -6.72 -3.09
N ILE A 28 -4.53 -7.20 -2.32
CA ILE A 28 -3.42 -8.01 -2.83
C ILE A 28 -3.93 -9.35 -3.37
N ASP A 29 -4.83 -10.01 -2.64
CA ASP A 29 -5.41 -11.29 -3.06
C ASP A 29 -6.24 -11.10 -4.34
N GLN A 30 -6.98 -10.00 -4.47
CA GLN A 30 -7.67 -9.65 -5.71
C GLN A 30 -6.67 -9.38 -6.85
N LEU A 31 -5.58 -8.66 -6.59
CA LEU A 31 -4.55 -8.38 -7.59
C LEU A 31 -3.96 -9.66 -8.17
N ARG A 32 -3.69 -10.66 -7.33
CA ARG A 32 -3.15 -11.98 -7.74
C ARG A 32 -4.08 -12.74 -8.68
N ASN A 33 -5.38 -12.51 -8.59
CA ASN A 33 -6.40 -13.13 -9.43
C ASN A 33 -6.65 -12.36 -10.75
N LEU A 34 -6.03 -11.19 -10.95
CA LEU A 34 -6.21 -10.37 -12.14
C LEU A 34 -5.08 -10.61 -13.15
N PRO A 35 -5.39 -10.57 -14.47
CA PRO A 35 -4.36 -10.63 -15.50
C PRO A 35 -3.46 -9.38 -15.45
N PRO A 36 -2.13 -9.52 -15.52
CA PRO A 36 -1.16 -8.45 -15.22
C PRO A 36 -1.10 -7.32 -16.26
N THR A 37 -1.95 -7.35 -17.28
CA THR A 37 -1.97 -6.42 -18.42
C THR A 37 -3.27 -5.62 -18.55
N GLY A 38 -4.22 -5.81 -17.64
CA GLY A 38 -5.54 -5.17 -17.70
C GLY A 38 -5.65 -3.85 -16.92
N PRO A 39 -6.62 -2.98 -17.26
CA PRO A 39 -6.90 -1.74 -16.52
C PRO A 39 -7.28 -2.01 -15.06
N HIS A 40 -7.99 -3.12 -14.79
CA HIS A 40 -8.32 -3.54 -13.43
C HIS A 40 -7.09 -3.86 -12.58
N TYR A 41 -6.09 -4.53 -13.18
CA TYR A 41 -4.83 -4.84 -12.50
C TYR A 41 -4.05 -3.55 -12.19
N ALA A 42 -3.95 -2.63 -13.15
CA ALA A 42 -3.33 -1.33 -12.94
C ALA A 42 -4.03 -0.54 -11.81
N MET A 43 -5.36 -0.49 -11.82
CA MET A 43 -6.13 0.19 -10.78
C MET A 43 -5.90 -0.43 -9.40
N MET A 44 -5.90 -1.75 -9.30
CA MET A 44 -5.65 -2.44 -8.03
C MET A 44 -4.24 -2.15 -7.49
N ARG A 45 -3.21 -2.07 -8.35
CA ARG A 45 -1.87 -1.64 -7.94
C ARG A 45 -1.85 -0.21 -7.41
N VAL A 46 -2.58 0.72 -8.05
CA VAL A 46 -2.68 2.11 -7.61
C VAL A 46 -3.35 2.19 -6.23
N ILE A 47 -4.41 1.43 -5.99
CA ILE A 47 -5.10 1.40 -4.69
C ILE A 47 -4.15 0.91 -3.58
N ILE A 48 -3.44 -0.19 -3.81
CA ILE A 48 -2.48 -0.74 -2.84
C ILE A 48 -1.36 0.27 -2.57
N ALA A 49 -0.80 0.87 -3.62
CA ALA A 49 0.26 1.87 -3.48
C ALA A 49 -0.22 3.13 -2.74
N ALA A 50 -1.44 3.60 -2.99
CA ALA A 50 -2.01 4.75 -2.30
C ALA A 50 -2.21 4.48 -0.80
N LEU A 51 -2.64 3.26 -0.43
CA LEU A 51 -2.73 2.83 0.96
C LEU A 51 -1.35 2.80 1.64
N ASP A 52 -0.34 2.27 0.95
CA ASP A 52 1.04 2.20 1.45
C ASP A 52 1.63 3.60 1.68
N VAL A 53 1.49 4.49 0.70
CA VAL A 53 1.96 5.88 0.79
C VAL A 53 1.20 6.65 1.87
N ALA A 54 -0.11 6.45 2.00
CA ALA A 54 -0.89 7.08 3.07
C ALA A 54 -0.41 6.60 4.44
N ALA A 55 -0.21 5.29 4.63
CA ALA A 55 0.32 4.78 5.89
C ALA A 55 1.72 5.32 6.19
N GLU A 56 2.63 5.33 5.23
CA GLU A 56 3.96 5.94 5.40
C GLU A 56 3.84 7.42 5.80
N PHE A 57 3.00 8.19 5.11
CA PHE A 57 2.84 9.62 5.36
C PHE A 57 2.32 9.92 6.77
N PHE A 58 1.31 9.19 7.23
CA PHE A 58 0.65 9.45 8.51
C PHE A 58 1.32 8.78 9.71
N THR A 59 2.05 7.67 9.51
CA THR A 59 2.74 6.94 10.59
C THR A 59 4.24 7.24 10.63
N HIS A 60 4.80 7.88 9.60
CA HIS A 60 6.23 8.10 9.40
C HIS A 60 7.06 6.80 9.33
N ARG A 61 6.42 5.66 9.03
CA ARG A 61 7.06 4.34 8.91
C ARG A 61 6.98 3.85 7.47
N ARG A 62 8.12 3.84 6.79
CA ARG A 62 8.27 3.32 5.41
C ARG A 62 7.77 1.89 5.22
N ASP A 63 7.97 1.05 6.22
CA ASP A 63 7.66 -0.37 6.14
C ASP A 63 6.41 -0.75 6.94
N PHE A 64 5.49 0.20 7.16
CA PHE A 64 4.31 -0.01 8.00
C PHE A 64 3.50 -1.25 7.60
N PHE A 65 3.27 -1.41 6.29
CA PHE A 65 2.65 -2.61 5.74
C PHE A 65 3.66 -3.66 5.22
N LEU A 66 4.89 -3.28 4.85
CA LEU A 66 5.92 -4.22 4.35
C LEU A 66 6.42 -5.19 5.43
N SER A 67 6.48 -4.77 6.68
CA SER A 67 6.77 -5.67 7.81
C SER A 67 5.75 -6.80 7.97
N ALA A 68 4.56 -6.69 7.37
CA ALA A 68 3.49 -7.69 7.41
C ALA A 68 3.27 -8.43 6.08
N SER A 69 4.00 -8.11 5.01
CA SER A 69 3.83 -8.75 3.70
C SER A 69 5.18 -8.90 2.99
N PRO A 70 5.82 -10.09 3.03
CA PRO A 70 7.12 -10.34 2.39
C PRO A 70 7.09 -10.34 0.85
N ASP A 71 5.91 -10.28 0.22
CA ASP A 71 5.77 -10.58 -1.21
C ASP A 71 5.99 -9.40 -2.18
N MET A 72 6.32 -8.21 -1.68
CA MET A 72 6.58 -7.02 -2.53
C MET A 72 8.04 -6.88 -2.99
N LEU A 73 8.91 -7.86 -2.70
CA LEU A 73 10.32 -7.88 -3.14
C LEU A 73 10.54 -8.47 -4.55
N GLY A 74 9.49 -8.93 -5.24
CA GLY A 74 9.59 -9.76 -6.44
C GLY A 74 9.70 -9.08 -7.81
N SER A 75 9.96 -7.77 -7.92
CA SER A 75 10.04 -7.09 -9.24
C SER A 75 11.44 -6.60 -9.64
N ARG A 76 12.51 -7.12 -9.02
CA ARG A 76 13.89 -6.75 -9.36
C ARG A 76 14.78 -7.88 -9.89
N ALA A 77 14.20 -8.95 -10.44
CA ALA A 77 14.92 -9.97 -11.19
C ALA A 77 14.59 -9.85 -12.69
N GLY A 78 15.30 -8.95 -13.36
CA GLY A 78 15.06 -8.65 -14.77
C GLY A 78 16.10 -7.71 -15.35
N ARG A 79 17.39 -7.98 -15.10
CA ARG A 79 18.46 -7.46 -15.94
C ARG A 79 19.37 -8.63 -16.25
N GLY A 80 19.01 -9.33 -17.32
CA GLY A 80 19.79 -10.41 -17.89
C GLY A 80 21.20 -9.91 -18.19
N GLU A 81 22.15 -10.69 -17.71
CA GLU A 81 23.53 -10.70 -18.18
C GLU A 81 23.51 -10.98 -19.69
N ALA A 82 24.20 -10.15 -20.47
CA ALA A 82 24.60 -10.47 -21.83
C ALA A 82 26.07 -10.91 -21.77
N PRO A 83 26.43 -12.13 -22.22
CA PRO A 83 27.82 -12.53 -22.31
C PRO A 83 28.49 -11.83 -23.49
N GLU A 84 29.78 -11.51 -23.32
CA GLU A 84 30.69 -11.02 -24.37
C GLU A 84 30.89 -12.02 -25.52
#